data_AF-A0AAV0V0Q4-F1
#
_entry.id   AF-A0AAV0V0Q4-F1
#
_cell.length_a   1.000
_cell.length_b   1.000
_cell.length_c   1.000
_cell.angle_alpha   90.00
_cell.angle_beta   90.00
_cell.angle_gamma   90.00
#
_symmetry.space_group_name_H-M   'P 1'
#
loop_
_entity.id
_entity.type
_entity.pdbx_description
1 polymer ?
#
loop_
_entity_poly.entity_id
_entity_poly.type
_entity_poly.pdbx_seq_one_letter_code
_entity_poly.pdbx_strand_id
1 'polypeptide(L)'
;MPPRTTPFQSKHCLEFGLEIVSRDTYGNPTVRCNFCAFEGRGQVTVNEGGTRKRKSRDDIEYFTKPFAPLNYRSHLNGKHKESWEAYQQCSTSAKMAYFKDKFQSANTLHIHTDLTSDTIAYTIKAPIVQTIIGELFFNTEAIEAHSDDEAEEDVASAAFHRIAKLAKQKQHAMLLFKPADLAAEGAASYTVTIKNPMRYHLVIDHVGAGILVQQTALAIGLAKNRAQLPNLAGINDLIVGKFVRVQVAVALQRIADMISNDDQVWAFALAGDVSTHRGHSFFDLRLRLYWHGRLLNLHRVALPMFDRHTAENMFNMIAKLMDALFPNWRAKLIGVSSDGENAMTGCHRGLVTRLMSAAEYNVLRVWCAPHQIDIIAKQSADGIDGGA
;
A
#
# COMPACT_ATOMS: atom_id res chain seq x y z
N MET A 1 39.45 21.21 -47.80
CA MET A 1 38.06 21.44 -48.25
C MET A 1 37.32 22.14 -47.12
N PRO A 2 36.65 23.27 -47.34
CA PRO A 2 35.81 23.87 -46.31
C PRO A 2 34.65 22.91 -45.97
N PRO A 3 34.24 22.81 -44.70
CA PRO A 3 33.15 21.94 -44.30
C PRO A 3 31.87 22.33 -45.03
N ARG A 4 31.22 21.37 -45.69
CA ARG A 4 29.95 21.58 -46.40
C ARG A 4 28.90 22.08 -45.41
N THR A 5 28.53 23.36 -45.51
CA THR A 5 27.50 23.97 -44.65
C THR A 5 26.13 23.88 -45.31
N THR A 6 25.51 22.70 -45.27
CA THR A 6 24.17 22.51 -45.83
C THR A 6 23.15 23.38 -45.08
N PRO A 7 22.45 24.32 -45.75
CA PRO A 7 21.40 25.13 -45.14
C PRO A 7 20.15 24.30 -44.89
N PHE A 8 19.33 24.71 -43.91
CA PHE A 8 18.06 24.05 -43.63
C PHE A 8 17.04 24.33 -44.75
N GLN A 9 16.27 23.31 -45.15
CA GLN A 9 15.18 23.46 -46.10
C GLN A 9 13.86 23.17 -45.40
N SER A 10 12.86 24.05 -45.51
CA SER A 10 11.57 23.90 -44.83
C SER A 10 10.85 22.59 -45.15
N LYS A 11 11.08 22.02 -46.35
CA LYS A 11 10.55 20.71 -46.73
C LYS A 11 11.02 19.57 -45.82
N HIS A 12 12.17 19.71 -45.15
CA HIS A 12 12.70 18.73 -44.22
C HIS A 12 11.78 18.49 -43.03
N CYS A 13 10.99 19.50 -42.62
CA CYS A 13 10.00 19.34 -41.54
C CYS A 13 8.99 18.24 -41.86
N LEU A 14 8.42 18.26 -43.07
CA LEU A 14 7.44 17.26 -43.48
C LEU A 14 8.12 15.96 -43.95
N GLU A 15 9.24 16.05 -44.66
CA GLU A 15 9.94 14.89 -45.22
C GLU A 15 10.47 13.97 -44.11
N PHE A 16 11.02 14.52 -43.03
CA PHE A 16 11.68 13.78 -41.95
C PHE A 16 10.96 13.84 -40.60
N GLY A 17 9.77 14.46 -40.53
CA GLY A 17 9.03 14.62 -39.27
C GLY A 17 9.79 15.47 -38.24
N LEU A 18 10.22 16.66 -38.66
CA LEU A 18 10.96 17.62 -37.83
C LEU A 18 10.13 18.86 -37.54
N GLU A 19 10.40 19.51 -36.41
CA GLU A 19 9.78 20.77 -36.01
C GLU A 19 10.83 21.81 -35.65
N ILE A 20 10.65 23.05 -36.11
CA ILE A 20 11.51 24.18 -35.74
C ILE A 20 11.09 24.67 -34.36
N VAL A 21 12.00 24.59 -33.38
CA VAL A 21 11.72 24.94 -31.98
C VAL A 21 12.21 26.33 -31.63
N SER A 22 13.33 26.75 -32.22
CA SER A 22 13.92 28.07 -32.02
C SER A 22 14.76 28.47 -33.22
N ARG A 23 15.17 29.74 -33.27
CA ARG A 23 16.12 30.26 -34.26
C ARG A 23 17.24 31.02 -33.53
N ASP A 24 18.46 30.89 -34.02
CA ASP A 24 19.60 31.66 -33.51
C ASP A 24 19.56 33.12 -33.97
N THR A 25 20.50 33.93 -33.50
CA THR A 25 20.65 35.35 -33.87
C THR A 25 20.94 35.57 -35.36
N TYR A 26 21.36 34.53 -36.07
CA TYR A 26 21.64 34.54 -37.51
C TYR A 26 20.49 33.92 -38.33
N GLY A 27 19.36 33.62 -37.69
CA GLY A 27 18.15 33.06 -38.32
C GLY A 27 18.18 31.56 -38.60
N ASN A 28 19.24 30.83 -38.21
CA ASN A 28 19.32 29.39 -38.39
C ASN A 28 18.39 28.67 -37.40
N PRO A 29 17.58 27.70 -37.86
CA PRO A 29 16.64 26.99 -36.99
C PRO A 29 17.32 25.90 -36.17
N THR A 30 16.97 25.78 -34.89
CA THR A 30 17.15 24.55 -34.13
C THR A 30 15.93 23.68 -34.35
N VAL A 31 16.11 22.49 -34.90
CA VAL A 31 15.00 21.58 -35.24
C VAL A 31 15.02 20.34 -34.37
N ARG A 32 13.88 19.97 -33.80
CA ARG A 32 13.74 18.73 -33.03
C ARG A 32 13.12 17.62 -33.86
N CYS A 33 13.40 16.39 -33.48
CA CYS A 33 12.72 15.20 -34.00
C CYS A 33 11.33 15.02 -33.37
N ASN A 34 10.26 15.00 -34.17
CA ASN A 34 8.91 14.77 -33.64
C ASN A 34 8.70 13.33 -33.16
N PHE A 35 9.36 12.35 -33.76
CA PHE A 35 9.31 10.97 -33.24
C PHE A 35 9.90 10.88 -31.84
N CYS A 36 11.02 11.57 -31.56
CA CYS A 36 11.54 11.69 -30.19
C CYS A 36 10.54 12.36 -29.24
N ALA A 37 9.91 13.47 -29.67
CA ALA A 37 9.03 14.27 -28.83
C ALA A 37 7.67 13.63 -28.55
N PHE A 38 7.11 12.87 -29.49
CA PHE A 38 5.76 12.30 -29.40
C PHE A 38 5.74 10.79 -29.13
N GLU A 39 6.75 10.05 -29.57
CA GLU A 39 6.76 8.58 -29.47
C GLU A 39 7.91 8.05 -28.60
N GLY A 40 8.93 8.86 -28.34
CA GLY A 40 10.15 8.39 -27.67
C GLY A 40 10.95 7.42 -28.54
N ARG A 41 11.94 6.74 -27.96
CA ARG A 41 12.76 5.76 -28.68
C ARG A 41 11.99 4.45 -28.88
N GLY A 42 11.99 3.91 -30.11
CA GLY A 42 11.40 2.60 -30.41
C GLY A 42 12.02 1.49 -29.55
N GLN A 43 11.19 0.53 -29.11
CA GLN A 43 11.64 -0.58 -28.27
C GLN A 43 12.73 -1.38 -28.99
N VAL A 44 13.91 -1.46 -28.38
CA VAL A 44 14.90 -2.46 -28.77
C VAL A 44 14.57 -3.73 -27.98
N THR A 45 14.23 -4.80 -28.67
CA THR A 45 14.14 -6.13 -28.06
C THR A 45 15.48 -6.47 -27.42
N VAL A 46 15.52 -6.45 -26.08
CA VAL A 46 16.69 -6.92 -25.34
C VAL A 46 16.66 -8.44 -25.44
N ASN A 47 17.40 -8.99 -26.39
CA ASN A 47 17.67 -10.43 -26.41
C ASN A 47 18.46 -10.80 -25.14
N GLU A 48 18.06 -11.90 -24.50
CA GLU A 48 18.76 -12.48 -23.35
C GLU A 48 20.23 -12.74 -23.73
N GLY A 49 21.14 -11.92 -23.19
CA GLY A 49 22.59 -11.99 -23.47
C GLY A 49 23.28 -10.66 -23.78
N GLY A 50 22.54 -9.56 -23.97
CA GLY A 50 23.13 -8.25 -24.27
C GLY A 50 23.86 -7.59 -23.08
N THR A 51 25.18 -7.44 -23.15
CA THR A 51 26.07 -6.83 -22.13
C THR A 51 25.96 -5.30 -21.96
N ARG A 52 24.88 -4.66 -22.45
CA ARG A 52 24.83 -3.20 -22.55
C ARG A 52 24.43 -2.52 -21.23
N LYS A 53 25.41 -2.26 -20.36
CA LYS A 53 25.27 -1.52 -19.07
C LYS A 53 25.32 0.00 -19.22
N ARG A 54 24.61 0.61 -20.18
CA ARG A 54 24.53 2.09 -20.27
C ARG A 54 23.10 2.59 -20.31
N LYS A 55 22.81 3.49 -19.37
CA LYS A 55 21.56 4.25 -19.20
C LYS A 55 21.02 4.71 -20.55
N SER A 56 19.80 4.29 -20.92
CA SER A 56 19.08 4.92 -22.03
C SER A 56 18.65 6.29 -21.55
N ARG A 57 19.12 7.36 -22.19
CA ARG A 57 18.54 8.70 -22.02
C ARG A 57 17.56 8.90 -23.17
N ASP A 58 16.28 9.05 -22.85
CA ASP A 58 15.26 9.51 -23.78
C ASP A 58 15.35 11.03 -23.90
N ASP A 59 16.47 11.51 -24.40
CA ASP A 59 16.62 12.93 -24.70
C ASP A 59 16.08 13.20 -26.10
N ILE A 60 15.30 14.27 -26.23
CA ILE A 60 14.78 14.71 -27.53
C ILE A 60 15.99 15.11 -28.38
N GLU A 61 16.12 14.52 -29.56
CA GLU A 61 17.21 14.89 -30.46
C GLU A 61 16.92 16.25 -31.11
N TYR A 62 17.84 17.19 -30.90
CA TYR A 62 17.86 18.49 -31.54
C TYR A 62 18.99 18.54 -32.56
N PHE A 63 18.68 19.00 -33.77
CA PHE A 63 19.64 19.20 -34.84
C PHE A 63 19.89 20.69 -35.04
N THR A 64 21.18 21.03 -35.09
CA THR A 64 21.69 22.34 -35.48
C THR A 64 22.52 22.20 -36.77
N LYS A 65 23.01 23.31 -37.31
CA LYS A 65 23.87 23.32 -38.51
C LYS A 65 25.09 22.39 -38.30
N PRO A 66 25.47 21.53 -39.28
CA PRO A 66 24.95 21.42 -40.64
C PRO A 66 23.72 20.49 -40.79
N PHE A 67 22.74 20.93 -41.59
CA PHE A 67 21.45 20.25 -41.78
C PHE A 67 21.50 19.19 -42.89
N ALA A 68 22.41 18.23 -42.76
CA ALA A 68 22.59 17.16 -43.74
C ALA A 68 21.49 16.08 -43.61
N PRO A 69 20.72 15.78 -44.67
CA PRO A 69 19.65 14.76 -44.62
C PRO A 69 20.11 13.36 -44.19
N LEU A 70 21.39 13.04 -44.40
CA LEU A 70 21.99 11.77 -43.96
C LEU A 70 21.90 11.61 -42.43
N ASN A 71 22.08 12.70 -41.68
CA ASN A 71 22.04 12.66 -40.21
C ASN A 71 20.63 12.37 -39.71
N TYR A 72 19.61 12.97 -40.33
CA TYR A 72 18.21 12.69 -40.00
C TYR A 72 17.88 11.22 -40.27
N ARG A 73 18.21 10.71 -41.46
CA ARG A 73 17.95 9.31 -41.82
C ARG A 73 18.67 8.34 -40.91
N SER A 74 19.93 8.61 -40.55
CA SER A 74 20.69 7.77 -39.62
C SER A 74 20.02 7.71 -38.24
N HIS A 75 19.60 8.85 -37.71
CA HIS A 75 18.87 8.93 -36.44
C HIS A 75 17.53 8.19 -36.50
N LEU A 76 16.71 8.45 -37.52
CA LEU A 76 15.38 7.85 -37.70
C LEU A 76 15.46 6.33 -37.85
N ASN A 77 16.35 5.83 -38.71
CA ASN A 77 16.58 4.39 -38.87
C ASN A 77 17.15 3.73 -37.60
N GLY A 78 17.92 4.47 -36.79
CA GLY A 78 18.55 3.93 -35.59
C GLY A 78 17.66 3.95 -34.34
N LYS A 79 16.80 4.96 -34.18
CA LYS A 79 16.00 5.19 -32.96
C LYS A 79 14.49 5.04 -33.17
N HIS A 80 13.98 5.12 -34.41
CA HIS A 80 12.55 5.13 -34.71
C HIS A 80 12.20 4.28 -35.95
N LYS A 81 12.91 3.17 -36.17
CA LYS A 81 12.85 2.40 -37.42
C LYS A 81 11.41 2.08 -37.88
N GLU A 82 10.61 1.47 -37.02
CA GLU A 82 9.25 1.04 -37.35
C GLU A 82 8.32 2.23 -37.66
N SER A 83 8.28 3.22 -36.76
CA SER A 83 7.48 4.43 -36.96
C SER A 83 7.92 5.23 -38.19
N TRP A 84 9.23 5.26 -38.48
CA TRP A 84 9.78 5.92 -39.64
C TRP A 84 9.40 5.20 -40.94
N GLU A 85 9.51 3.87 -41.00
CA GLU A 85 9.07 3.07 -42.15
C GLU A 85 7.58 3.27 -42.43
N ALA A 86 6.74 3.28 -41.39
CA ALA A 86 5.31 3.58 -41.51
C ALA A 86 5.07 5.01 -42.02
N TYR A 87 5.78 6.00 -41.46
CA TYR A 87 5.66 7.39 -41.87
C TYR A 87 6.10 7.60 -43.32
N GLN A 88 7.13 6.91 -43.81
CA GLN A 88 7.59 7.01 -45.18
C GLN A 88 6.50 6.61 -46.19
N GLN A 89 5.69 5.61 -45.86
CA GLN A 89 4.58 5.11 -46.68
C GLN A 89 3.33 6.00 -46.63
N CYS A 90 3.24 6.94 -45.68
CA CYS A 90 2.11 7.86 -45.59
C CYS A 90 2.04 8.84 -46.77
N SER A 91 0.83 9.16 -47.20
CA SER A 91 0.56 10.26 -48.12
C SER A 91 0.92 11.61 -47.50
N THR A 92 1.11 12.64 -48.33
CA THR A 92 1.43 14.01 -47.88
C THR A 92 0.41 14.55 -46.86
N SER A 93 -0.89 14.33 -47.09
CA SER A 93 -1.96 14.75 -46.17
C SER A 93 -1.91 13.98 -44.85
N ALA A 94 -1.64 12.67 -44.89
CA ALA A 94 -1.49 11.84 -43.69
C ALA A 94 -0.26 12.25 -42.85
N LYS A 95 0.87 12.59 -43.50
CA LYS A 95 2.08 13.12 -42.82
C LYS A 95 1.80 14.42 -42.04
N MET A 96 0.98 15.31 -42.59
CA MET A 96 0.60 16.57 -41.92
C MET A 96 -0.29 16.37 -40.68
N ALA A 97 -1.01 15.25 -40.61
CA ALA A 97 -1.87 14.90 -39.48
C ALA A 97 -1.21 13.92 -38.48
N TYR A 98 -0.14 13.24 -38.88
CA TYR A 98 0.46 12.10 -38.16
C TYR A 98 0.76 12.36 -36.67
N PHE A 99 1.18 13.59 -36.31
CA PHE A 99 1.50 13.97 -34.93
C PHE A 99 0.43 14.83 -34.25
N LYS A 100 -0.64 15.26 -34.94
CA LYS A 100 -1.61 16.22 -34.39
C LYS A 100 -2.44 15.65 -33.24
N ASP A 101 -2.76 14.36 -33.29
CA ASP A 101 -3.58 13.67 -32.29
C ASP A 101 -2.74 12.92 -31.24
N LYS A 102 -1.40 13.05 -31.29
CA LYS A 102 -0.49 12.40 -30.34
C LYS A 102 -0.14 13.37 -29.21
N PHE A 103 -0.24 12.91 -27.96
CA PHE A 103 0.32 13.63 -26.83
C PHE A 103 1.85 13.50 -26.84
N GLN A 104 2.56 14.55 -26.41
CA GLN A 104 4.01 14.47 -26.23
C GLN A 104 4.33 13.32 -25.27
N SER A 105 5.37 12.54 -25.57
CA SER A 105 5.77 11.37 -24.78
C SER A 105 6.04 11.76 -23.32
N ALA A 106 6.61 12.95 -23.09
CA ALA A 106 6.81 13.57 -21.77
C ALA A 106 5.52 13.71 -20.93
N ASN A 107 4.35 13.72 -21.57
CA ASN A 107 3.04 13.80 -20.94
C ASN A 107 2.32 12.44 -20.90
N THR A 108 2.98 11.36 -21.29
CA THR A 108 2.42 10.01 -21.22
C THR A 108 2.88 9.30 -19.95
N LEU A 109 1.98 8.51 -19.35
CA LEU A 109 2.25 7.74 -18.13
C LEU A 109 3.49 6.83 -18.28
N HIS A 110 3.77 6.36 -19.50
CA HIS A 110 4.83 5.40 -19.79
C HIS A 110 6.24 5.87 -19.38
N ILE A 111 6.54 7.16 -19.51
CA ILE A 111 7.83 7.75 -19.10
C ILE A 111 7.97 7.78 -17.56
N HIS A 112 6.86 7.83 -16.84
CA HIS A 112 6.84 7.78 -15.39
C HIS A 112 6.81 6.34 -14.84
N THR A 113 6.70 5.32 -15.69
CA THR A 113 6.48 3.92 -15.27
C THR A 113 7.67 2.97 -15.40
N ASP A 114 8.83 3.39 -15.93
CA ASP A 114 10.02 2.54 -16.16
C ASP A 114 11.30 3.44 -16.13
N LEU A 115 12.46 3.21 -15.50
CA LEU A 115 13.30 2.02 -15.23
C LEU A 115 14.28 2.29 -14.06
N THR A 116 13.85 2.11 -12.83
CA THR A 116 14.75 1.74 -11.73
C THR A 116 14.20 0.49 -11.10
N SER A 117 15.07 -0.48 -10.79
CA SER A 117 14.75 -1.62 -9.93
C SER A 117 14.55 -1.12 -8.50
N ASP A 118 13.64 -0.19 -8.31
CA ASP A 118 13.31 0.33 -7.01
C ASP A 118 12.67 -0.82 -6.28
N THR A 119 13.32 -1.22 -5.20
CA THR A 119 12.76 -2.16 -4.26
C THR A 119 12.45 -1.37 -3.01
N ILE A 120 11.27 -1.58 -2.45
CA ILE A 120 10.99 -1.04 -1.12
C ILE A 120 11.36 -2.13 -0.13
N ALA A 121 12.25 -1.80 0.79
CA ALA A 121 12.60 -2.66 1.91
C ALA A 121 12.03 -2.07 3.20
N TYR A 122 11.39 -2.92 4.01
CA TYR A 122 10.95 -2.57 5.36
C TYR A 122 11.61 -3.51 6.36
N THR A 123 12.01 -2.96 7.50
CA THR A 123 12.44 -3.72 8.68
C THR A 123 11.40 -3.54 9.77
N ILE A 124 10.91 -4.64 10.32
CA ILE A 124 9.83 -4.66 11.30
C ILE A 124 10.24 -5.53 12.48
N LYS A 125 9.97 -5.08 13.71
CA LYS A 125 10.24 -5.82 14.96
C LYS A 125 9.56 -7.19 14.94
N ALA A 126 10.28 -8.23 15.37
CA ALA A 126 9.75 -9.60 15.37
C ALA A 126 8.44 -9.78 16.15
N PRO A 127 8.25 -9.16 17.34
CA PRO A 127 6.97 -9.26 18.06
C PRO A 127 5.77 -8.77 17.24
N ILE A 128 5.91 -7.70 16.45
CA ILE A 128 4.82 -7.20 15.58
C ILE A 128 4.45 -8.26 14.54
N VAL A 129 5.45 -8.85 13.89
CA VAL A 129 5.23 -9.81 12.81
C VAL A 129 4.70 -11.15 13.35
N GLN A 130 5.32 -11.70 14.38
CA GLN A 130 4.98 -13.02 14.91
C GLN A 130 3.66 -12.98 15.68
N THR A 131 3.53 -12.06 16.64
CA THR A 131 2.36 -11.99 17.51
C THR A 131 1.17 -11.37 16.79
N ILE A 132 1.33 -10.20 16.18
CA ILE A 132 0.17 -9.47 15.65
C ILE A 132 -0.22 -10.04 14.28
N ILE A 133 0.70 -10.04 13.32
CA ILE A 133 0.39 -10.50 11.97
C ILE A 133 0.23 -12.03 11.91
N GLY A 134 1.02 -12.77 12.68
CA GLY A 134 1.10 -14.23 12.60
C GLY A 134 0.17 -15.00 13.55
N GLU A 135 -0.29 -14.42 14.65
CA GLU A 135 -1.09 -15.13 15.66
C GLU A 135 -2.46 -14.49 15.90
N LEU A 136 -2.55 -13.18 16.17
CA LEU A 136 -3.81 -12.55 16.57
C LEU A 136 -4.93 -12.64 15.51
N PHE A 137 -4.59 -12.85 14.23
CA PHE A 137 -5.56 -13.06 13.15
C PHE A 137 -5.82 -14.54 12.83
N PHE A 138 -5.10 -15.47 13.45
CA PHE A 138 -5.11 -16.89 13.12
C PHE A 138 -5.19 -17.72 14.40
N ASN A 139 -6.38 -17.80 15.02
CA ASN A 139 -6.61 -18.66 16.18
C ASN A 139 -7.13 -20.03 15.73
N THR A 140 -6.28 -21.07 15.87
CA THR A 140 -6.65 -22.46 15.60
C THR A 140 -7.44 -23.10 16.74
N GLU A 141 -7.23 -22.67 17.98
CA GLU A 141 -7.85 -23.22 19.19
C GLU A 141 -9.36 -22.93 19.21
N ALA A 142 -9.78 -21.82 18.63
CA ALA A 142 -11.19 -21.48 18.50
C ALA A 142 -11.98 -22.36 17.52
N ILE A 143 -11.30 -23.13 16.66
CA ILE A 143 -11.97 -24.08 15.75
C ILE A 143 -12.42 -25.32 16.53
N GLU A 144 -11.73 -25.66 17.61
CA GLU A 144 -12.02 -26.83 18.46
C GLU A 144 -13.22 -26.57 19.41
N ALA A 145 -13.49 -25.31 19.78
CA ALA A 145 -14.55 -24.95 20.73
C ALA A 145 -15.98 -24.88 20.15
N HIS A 146 -16.16 -25.14 18.85
CA HIS A 146 -17.45 -25.05 18.15
C HIS A 146 -18.01 -26.42 17.71
N SER A 147 -17.48 -27.54 18.23
CA SER A 147 -17.86 -28.90 17.85
C SER A 147 -18.96 -29.56 18.71
N ASP A 148 -19.61 -28.82 19.61
CA ASP A 148 -20.48 -29.43 20.63
C ASP A 148 -21.88 -29.85 20.16
N ASP A 149 -22.25 -29.65 18.89
CA ASP A 149 -23.55 -30.09 18.36
C ASP A 149 -23.40 -30.78 16.99
N GLU A 150 -23.63 -32.11 16.99
CA GLU A 150 -23.83 -33.06 15.86
C GLU A 150 -22.70 -34.07 15.54
N ALA A 151 -23.01 -35.37 15.72
CA ALA A 151 -22.37 -36.59 15.18
C ALA A 151 -20.81 -36.65 15.09
N GLU A 152 -20.22 -37.39 16.03
CA GLU A 152 -18.79 -37.46 16.39
C GLU A 152 -17.78 -37.89 15.29
N GLU A 153 -18.19 -38.49 14.16
CA GLU A 153 -17.22 -38.96 13.14
C GLU A 153 -16.93 -37.95 12.00
N ASP A 154 -17.86 -37.04 11.65
CA ASP A 154 -17.68 -36.07 10.55
C ASP A 154 -17.11 -34.72 11.05
N VAL A 155 -17.37 -34.37 12.31
CA VAL A 155 -16.94 -33.08 12.88
C VAL A 155 -15.44 -33.01 13.14
N ALA A 156 -14.81 -34.10 13.59
CA ALA A 156 -13.35 -34.15 13.78
C ALA A 156 -12.61 -33.99 12.45
N SER A 157 -13.12 -34.60 11.38
CA SER A 157 -12.61 -34.42 10.01
C SER A 157 -12.80 -32.98 9.54
N ALA A 158 -13.98 -32.39 9.74
CA ALA A 158 -14.25 -30.99 9.36
C ALA A 158 -13.36 -29.99 10.13
N ALA A 159 -13.15 -30.19 11.43
CA ALA A 159 -12.25 -29.39 12.26
C ALA A 159 -10.80 -29.47 11.78
N PHE A 160 -10.31 -30.69 11.50
CA PHE A 160 -8.99 -30.91 10.93
C PHE A 160 -8.80 -30.16 9.60
N HIS A 161 -9.78 -30.24 8.69
CA HIS A 161 -9.74 -29.53 7.42
C HIS A 161 -9.72 -28.00 7.60
N ARG A 162 -10.48 -27.47 8.57
CA ARG A 162 -10.50 -26.02 8.89
C ARG A 162 -9.17 -25.57 9.47
N ILE A 163 -8.57 -26.32 10.39
CA ILE A 163 -7.26 -26.04 10.98
C ILE A 163 -6.17 -26.05 9.89
N ALA A 164 -6.16 -27.09 9.04
CA ALA A 164 -5.21 -27.18 7.93
C ALA A 164 -5.35 -26.01 6.95
N LYS A 165 -6.59 -25.58 6.65
CA LYS A 165 -6.86 -24.39 5.83
C LYS A 165 -6.33 -23.11 6.48
N LEU A 166 -6.54 -22.93 7.79
CA LEU A 166 -6.06 -21.75 8.53
C LEU A 166 -4.53 -21.71 8.57
N ALA A 167 -3.88 -22.86 8.79
CA ALA A 167 -2.43 -22.98 8.77
C ALA A 167 -1.84 -22.59 7.40
N LYS A 168 -2.47 -23.04 6.31
CA LYS A 168 -2.07 -22.66 4.94
C LYS A 168 -2.26 -21.16 4.69
N GLN A 169 -3.35 -20.57 5.19
CA GLN A 169 -3.59 -19.13 5.11
C GLN A 169 -2.54 -18.34 5.88
N LYS A 170 -2.20 -18.76 7.11
CA LYS A 170 -1.12 -18.17 7.93
C LYS A 170 0.21 -18.23 7.19
N GLN A 171 0.61 -19.40 6.69
CA GLN A 171 1.86 -19.55 5.94
C GLN A 171 1.92 -18.61 4.73
N HIS A 172 0.80 -18.49 4.00
CA HIS A 172 0.72 -17.62 2.84
C HIS A 172 0.75 -16.12 3.22
N ALA A 173 0.10 -15.74 4.32
CA ALA A 173 0.12 -14.37 4.86
C ALA A 173 1.51 -13.93 5.30
N MET A 174 2.30 -14.86 5.85
CA MET A 174 3.65 -14.60 6.35
C MET A 174 4.73 -14.64 5.26
N LEU A 175 4.40 -15.03 4.02
CA LEU A 175 5.39 -15.35 2.98
C LEU A 175 6.39 -14.23 2.66
N LEU A 176 5.94 -12.97 2.74
CA LEU A 176 6.77 -11.79 2.44
C LEU A 176 7.68 -11.37 3.60
N PHE A 177 7.42 -11.84 4.81
CA PHE A 177 8.21 -11.53 6.00
C PHE A 177 9.34 -12.56 6.11
N LYS A 178 10.57 -12.11 5.88
CA LYS A 178 11.77 -12.95 6.04
C LYS A 178 12.50 -12.54 7.31
N PRO A 179 12.91 -13.49 8.19
CA PRO A 179 13.78 -13.14 9.31
C PRO A 179 14.99 -12.36 8.79
N ALA A 180 15.33 -11.25 9.45
CA ALA A 180 16.55 -10.52 9.14
C ALA A 180 17.75 -11.29 9.70
N ASP A 181 18.90 -11.20 9.03
CA ASP A 181 20.15 -11.72 9.58
C ASP A 181 20.43 -11.02 10.92
N LEU A 182 20.75 -11.80 11.95
CA LEU A 182 21.03 -11.30 13.30
C LEU A 182 22.17 -10.28 13.24
N ALA A 183 21.83 -8.99 13.34
CA ALA A 183 22.83 -7.99 13.70
C ALA A 183 23.35 -8.33 15.09
N ALA A 184 24.67 -8.30 15.27
CA ALA A 184 25.39 -8.84 16.42
C ALA A 184 24.91 -8.34 17.82
N GLU A 185 24.09 -7.30 17.88
CA GLU A 185 23.52 -6.73 19.11
C GLU A 185 22.05 -6.24 18.93
N GLY A 186 21.35 -6.67 17.88
CA GLY A 186 20.00 -6.19 17.55
C GLY A 186 18.86 -7.11 17.99
N ALA A 187 17.75 -6.52 18.45
CA ALA A 187 16.51 -7.25 18.67
C ALA A 187 16.04 -7.94 17.38
N ALA A 188 15.51 -9.17 17.50
CA ALA A 188 15.04 -9.95 16.35
C ALA A 188 14.05 -9.14 15.48
N SER A 189 14.24 -9.17 14.17
CA SER A 189 13.43 -8.41 13.21
C SER A 189 13.18 -9.21 11.93
N TYR A 190 12.22 -8.75 11.15
CA TYR A 190 11.89 -9.27 9.83
C TYR A 190 12.10 -8.20 8.77
N THR A 191 12.62 -8.62 7.62
CA THR A 191 12.76 -7.81 6.42
C THR A 191 11.68 -8.21 5.41
N VAL A 192 11.06 -7.20 4.79
CA VAL A 192 10.15 -7.36 3.67
C VAL A 192 10.71 -6.61 2.47
N THR A 193 10.88 -7.29 1.34
CA THR A 193 11.34 -6.68 0.08
C THR A 193 10.22 -6.70 -0.97
N ILE A 194 9.71 -5.53 -1.32
CA ILE A 194 8.74 -5.32 -2.39
C ILE A 194 9.50 -5.03 -3.69
N LYS A 195 9.50 -6.00 -4.61
CA LYS A 195 10.20 -5.91 -5.90
C LYS A 195 9.54 -5.00 -6.93
N ASN A 196 8.25 -4.70 -6.75
CA ASN A 196 7.47 -3.85 -7.65
C ASN A 196 6.71 -2.80 -6.84
N PRO A 197 7.33 -1.64 -6.59
CA PRO A 197 6.76 -0.56 -5.79
C PRO A 197 5.46 -0.02 -6.37
N MET A 198 5.37 0.14 -7.69
CA MET A 198 4.17 0.68 -8.32
C MET A 198 2.95 -0.20 -8.06
N ARG A 199 3.09 -1.53 -8.18
CA ARG A 199 2.01 -2.45 -7.85
C ARG A 199 1.62 -2.37 -6.38
N TYR A 200 2.60 -2.23 -5.49
CA TYR A 200 2.35 -2.07 -4.07
C TYR A 200 1.58 -0.79 -3.77
N HIS A 201 2.05 0.36 -4.28
CA HIS A 201 1.38 1.65 -4.09
C HIS A 201 -0.04 1.64 -4.64
N LEU A 202 -0.25 1.15 -5.87
CA LEU A 202 -1.61 1.05 -6.42
C LEU A 202 -2.52 0.21 -5.52
N VAL A 203 -2.05 -0.91 -4.99
CA VAL A 203 -2.83 -1.71 -4.05
C VAL A 203 -3.20 -0.91 -2.81
N ILE A 204 -2.24 -0.23 -2.19
CA ILE A 204 -2.49 0.55 -0.96
C ILE A 204 -3.40 1.74 -1.23
N ASP A 205 -3.26 2.42 -2.37
CA ASP A 205 -4.09 3.55 -2.76
C ASP A 205 -5.55 3.13 -3.00
N HIS A 206 -5.78 2.02 -3.71
CA HIS A 206 -7.13 1.51 -3.97
C HIS A 206 -7.82 1.04 -2.69
N VAL A 207 -7.11 0.26 -1.85
CA VAL A 207 -7.66 -0.20 -0.57
C VAL A 207 -7.88 0.98 0.38
N GLY A 208 -6.96 1.95 0.40
CA GLY A 208 -7.10 3.19 1.16
C GLY A 208 -8.28 4.06 0.71
N ALA A 209 -8.65 3.99 -0.56
CA ALA A 209 -9.86 4.61 -1.11
C ALA A 209 -11.16 3.82 -0.81
N GLY A 210 -11.08 2.72 -0.05
CA GLY A 210 -12.23 1.91 0.34
C GLY A 210 -12.63 0.82 -0.64
N ILE A 211 -11.78 0.50 -1.63
CA ILE A 211 -12.05 -0.56 -2.61
C ILE A 211 -11.74 -1.93 -1.99
N LEU A 212 -12.64 -2.91 -2.18
CA LEU A 212 -12.45 -4.26 -1.67
C LEU A 212 -11.22 -4.94 -2.29
N VAL A 213 -10.61 -5.89 -1.57
CA VAL A 213 -9.41 -6.62 -2.01
C VAL A 213 -9.58 -7.24 -3.41
N GLN A 214 -10.72 -7.87 -3.65
CA GLN A 214 -11.05 -8.53 -4.92
C GLN A 214 -11.22 -7.51 -6.05
N GLN A 215 -11.92 -6.41 -5.76
CA GLN A 215 -12.11 -5.30 -6.70
C GLN A 215 -10.79 -4.61 -7.02
N THR A 216 -9.88 -4.50 -6.06
CA THR A 216 -8.54 -3.93 -6.25
C THR A 216 -7.72 -4.79 -7.23
N ALA A 217 -7.71 -6.11 -7.06
CA ALA A 217 -7.05 -7.01 -8.00
C ALA A 217 -7.64 -6.88 -9.40
N LEU A 218 -8.96 -6.81 -9.52
CA LEU A 218 -9.66 -6.61 -10.79
C LEU A 218 -9.30 -5.25 -11.43
N ALA A 219 -9.36 -4.15 -10.67
CA ALA A 219 -9.07 -2.81 -11.15
C ALA A 219 -7.64 -2.69 -11.70
N ILE A 220 -6.65 -3.21 -10.96
CA ILE A 220 -5.25 -3.21 -11.40
C ILE A 220 -5.08 -4.13 -12.63
N GLY A 221 -5.77 -5.27 -12.68
CA GLY A 221 -5.77 -6.17 -13.84
C GLY A 221 -6.36 -5.53 -15.10
N LEU A 222 -7.45 -4.77 -14.95
CA LEU A 222 -8.07 -4.02 -16.04
C LEU A 222 -7.15 -2.89 -16.52
N ALA A 223 -6.54 -2.14 -15.60
CA ALA A 223 -5.56 -1.10 -15.92
C ALA A 223 -4.37 -1.70 -16.69
N LYS A 224 -3.84 -2.83 -16.24
CA LYS A 224 -2.80 -3.59 -16.94
C LYS A 224 -3.18 -3.91 -18.38
N ASN A 225 -4.40 -4.40 -18.61
CA ASN A 225 -4.85 -4.82 -19.94
C ASN A 225 -5.15 -3.63 -20.86
N ARG A 226 -5.73 -2.55 -20.32
CA ARG A 226 -6.11 -1.37 -21.11
C ARG A 226 -4.94 -0.46 -21.43
N ALA A 227 -4.03 -0.27 -20.47
CA ALA A 227 -2.85 0.56 -20.63
C ALA A 227 -1.60 -0.23 -21.05
N GLN A 228 -1.71 -1.54 -21.27
CA GLN A 228 -0.61 -2.44 -21.67
C GLN A 228 0.63 -2.30 -20.76
N LEU A 229 0.40 -2.36 -19.45
CA LEU A 229 1.43 -2.20 -18.42
C LEU A 229 1.88 -3.58 -17.87
N PRO A 230 2.91 -4.23 -18.45
CA PRO A 230 3.31 -5.60 -18.08
C PRO A 230 3.79 -5.70 -16.62
N ASN A 231 4.32 -4.62 -16.05
CA ASN A 231 4.73 -4.53 -14.65
C ASN A 231 3.55 -4.73 -13.67
N LEU A 232 2.29 -4.60 -14.08
CA LEU A 232 1.11 -4.90 -13.26
C LEU A 232 0.64 -6.37 -13.37
N ALA A 233 1.28 -7.18 -14.21
CA ALA A 233 0.82 -8.54 -14.50
C ALA A 233 0.87 -9.50 -13.30
N GLY A 234 -0.12 -10.39 -13.21
CA GLY A 234 -0.17 -11.42 -12.17
C GLY A 234 -0.61 -10.92 -10.80
N ILE A 235 -1.21 -9.72 -10.70
CA ILE A 235 -1.93 -9.30 -9.50
C ILE A 235 -3.14 -10.23 -9.24
N ASN A 236 -3.38 -10.57 -7.98
CA ASN A 236 -4.53 -11.35 -7.53
C ASN A 236 -4.82 -11.03 -6.06
N ASP A 237 -5.97 -11.49 -5.55
CA ASP A 237 -6.44 -11.24 -4.18
C ASP A 237 -5.41 -11.63 -3.12
N LEU A 238 -4.68 -12.71 -3.38
CA LEU A 238 -3.63 -13.23 -2.51
C LEU A 238 -2.43 -12.27 -2.40
N ILE A 239 -2.02 -11.63 -3.50
CA ILE A 239 -0.96 -10.62 -3.52
C ILE A 239 -1.46 -9.32 -2.89
N VAL A 240 -2.68 -8.88 -3.22
CA VAL A 240 -3.29 -7.69 -2.63
C VAL A 240 -3.32 -7.83 -1.10
N GLY A 241 -3.84 -8.96 -0.61
CA GLY A 241 -3.89 -9.24 0.82
C GLY A 241 -2.51 -9.32 1.49
N LYS A 242 -1.46 -9.76 0.79
CA LYS A 242 -0.09 -9.72 1.30
C LYS A 242 0.42 -8.28 1.45
N PHE A 243 0.22 -7.44 0.44
CA PHE A 243 0.65 -6.05 0.47
C PHE A 243 -0.08 -5.25 1.55
N VAL A 244 -1.39 -5.47 1.72
CA VAL A 244 -2.15 -4.85 2.82
C VAL A 244 -1.57 -5.25 4.18
N ARG A 245 -1.26 -6.53 4.40
CA ARG A 245 -0.63 -6.98 5.67
C ARG A 245 0.74 -6.36 5.90
N VAL A 246 1.56 -6.22 4.85
CA VAL A 246 2.84 -5.50 4.94
C VAL A 246 2.60 -4.06 5.36
N GLN A 247 1.65 -3.36 4.74
CA GLN A 247 1.32 -1.98 5.10
C GLN A 247 0.82 -1.85 6.54
N VAL A 248 -0.02 -2.78 7.01
CA VAL A 248 -0.45 -2.83 8.42
C VAL A 248 0.73 -3.01 9.35
N ALA A 249 1.64 -3.95 9.06
CA ALA A 249 2.82 -4.18 9.87
C ALA A 249 3.77 -2.96 9.91
N VAL A 250 3.93 -2.26 8.78
CA VAL A 250 4.69 -1.00 8.70
C VAL A 250 4.02 0.11 9.50
N ALA A 251 2.69 0.24 9.44
CA ALA A 251 1.96 1.22 10.24
C ALA A 251 2.09 0.94 11.75
N LEU A 252 1.99 -0.34 12.14
CA LEU A 252 2.20 -0.80 13.51
C LEU A 252 3.63 -0.52 14.01
N GLN A 253 4.65 -0.75 13.18
CA GLN A 253 6.04 -0.39 13.47
C GLN A 253 6.19 1.11 13.71
N ARG A 254 5.61 1.96 12.84
CA ARG A 254 5.64 3.42 13.02
C ARG A 254 4.95 3.87 14.31
N ILE A 255 3.81 3.25 14.65
CA ILE A 255 3.12 3.52 15.92
C ILE A 255 3.98 3.10 17.11
N ALA A 256 4.64 1.94 17.05
CA ALA A 256 5.55 1.49 18.09
C ALA A 256 6.70 2.49 18.30
N ASP A 257 7.35 2.92 17.22
CA ASP A 257 8.46 3.87 17.29
C ASP A 257 8.01 5.25 17.81
N MET A 258 6.79 5.67 17.47
CA MET A 258 6.18 6.89 17.98
C MET A 258 5.93 6.80 19.50
N ILE A 259 5.33 5.71 20.00
CA ILE A 259 5.07 5.52 21.45
C ILE A 259 6.38 5.36 22.23
N SER A 260 7.42 4.76 21.64
CA SER A 260 8.73 4.59 22.27
C SER A 260 9.51 5.90 22.40
N ASN A 261 9.12 6.98 21.72
CA ASN A 261 9.80 8.27 21.83
C ASN A 261 9.30 9.02 23.07
N ASP A 262 10.06 8.94 24.17
CA ASP A 262 9.72 9.57 25.45
C ASP A 262 9.64 11.11 25.37
N ASP A 263 10.47 11.74 24.52
CA ASP A 263 10.49 13.20 24.37
C ASP A 263 9.22 13.76 23.74
N GLN A 264 8.50 12.95 22.95
CA GLN A 264 7.31 13.37 22.22
C GLN A 264 6.02 12.74 22.76
N VAL A 265 6.07 11.46 23.19
CA VAL A 265 4.94 10.74 23.79
C VAL A 265 5.30 10.33 25.21
N TRP A 266 4.93 11.16 26.17
CA TRP A 266 5.05 10.80 27.59
C TRP A 266 3.97 9.80 28.02
N ALA A 267 2.77 9.86 27.42
CA ALA A 267 1.65 9.00 27.76
C ALA A 267 0.59 8.88 26.65
N PHE A 268 -0.30 7.89 26.78
CA PHE A 268 -1.44 7.68 25.90
C PHE A 268 -2.66 7.11 26.64
N ALA A 269 -3.82 7.21 26.00
CA ALA A 269 -5.07 6.60 26.44
C ALA A 269 -5.57 5.57 25.43
N LEU A 270 -6.30 4.57 25.93
CA LEU A 270 -6.93 3.53 25.13
C LEU A 270 -8.45 3.73 25.07
N ALA A 271 -9.04 3.40 23.93
CA ALA A 271 -10.48 3.32 23.77
C ALA A 271 -10.81 2.03 23.02
N GLY A 272 -11.59 1.15 23.65
CA GLY A 272 -12.02 -0.10 23.06
C GLY A 272 -13.50 -0.06 22.68
N ASP A 273 -13.86 -0.70 21.58
CA ASP A 273 -15.24 -0.93 21.17
C ASP A 273 -15.38 -2.36 20.62
N VAL A 274 -16.52 -3.00 20.83
CA VAL A 274 -16.76 -4.38 20.41
C VAL A 274 -18.02 -4.43 19.57
N SER A 275 -17.91 -5.03 18.38
CA SER A 275 -19.05 -5.22 17.50
C SER A 275 -19.12 -6.66 17.01
N THR A 276 -20.33 -7.21 16.98
CA THR A 276 -20.62 -8.52 16.40
C THR A 276 -21.34 -8.35 15.08
N HIS A 277 -20.79 -8.92 14.00
CA HIS A 277 -21.42 -8.95 12.69
C HIS A 277 -21.50 -10.38 12.17
N ARG A 278 -22.71 -10.87 11.91
CA ARG A 278 -22.98 -12.21 11.34
C ARG A 278 -22.26 -13.35 12.09
N GLY A 279 -22.30 -13.31 13.42
CA GLY A 279 -21.68 -14.33 14.28
C GLY A 279 -20.17 -14.18 14.47
N HIS A 280 -19.53 -13.17 13.86
CA HIS A 280 -18.13 -12.85 14.09
C HIS A 280 -17.99 -11.55 14.86
N SER A 281 -17.21 -11.58 15.92
CA SER A 281 -17.01 -10.45 16.80
C SER A 281 -15.64 -9.83 16.57
N PHE A 282 -15.58 -8.51 16.60
CA PHE A 282 -14.35 -7.75 16.41
C PHE A 282 -14.19 -6.75 17.54
N PHE A 283 -12.98 -6.69 18.08
CA PHE A 283 -12.54 -5.73 19.08
C PHE A 283 -11.78 -4.61 18.37
N ASP A 284 -12.38 -3.43 18.27
CA ASP A 284 -11.69 -2.20 17.86
C ASP A 284 -10.88 -1.66 19.04
N LEU A 285 -9.60 -1.37 18.82
CA LEU A 285 -8.76 -0.65 19.78
C LEU A 285 -8.19 0.62 19.15
N ARG A 286 -8.47 1.74 19.80
CA ARG A 286 -7.96 3.06 19.45
C ARG A 286 -6.94 3.53 20.47
N LEU A 287 -5.86 4.13 19.95
CA LEU A 287 -4.81 4.76 20.71
C LEU A 287 -4.93 6.27 20.58
N ARG A 288 -5.04 6.96 21.72
CA ARG A 288 -5.14 8.43 21.78
C ARG A 288 -3.89 8.98 22.43
N LEU A 289 -3.15 9.84 21.73
CA LEU A 289 -1.90 10.41 22.23
C LEU A 289 -1.66 11.81 21.69
N TYR A 290 -0.75 12.53 22.32
CA TYR A 290 -0.26 13.81 21.84
C TYR A 290 1.04 13.60 21.06
N TRP A 291 1.14 14.21 19.88
CA TRP A 291 2.33 14.15 19.03
C TRP A 291 2.48 15.47 18.25
N HIS A 292 3.63 16.14 18.38
CA HIS A 292 3.96 17.39 17.68
C HIS A 292 2.83 18.45 17.67
N GLY A 293 2.29 18.80 18.85
CA GLY A 293 1.25 19.84 18.93
C GLY A 293 -0.16 19.37 18.60
N ARG A 294 -0.37 18.07 18.32
CA ARG A 294 -1.67 17.53 17.90
C ARG A 294 -2.07 16.34 18.74
N LEU A 295 -3.34 16.29 19.13
CA LEU A 295 -3.96 15.08 19.64
C LEU A 295 -4.31 14.18 18.47
N LEU A 296 -3.80 12.96 18.48
CA LEU A 296 -4.06 11.92 17.49
C LEU A 296 -4.99 10.88 18.10
N ASN A 297 -5.96 10.42 17.31
CA ASN A 297 -6.81 9.28 17.62
C ASN A 297 -6.60 8.22 16.53
N LEU A 298 -5.75 7.25 16.82
CA LEU A 298 -5.31 6.25 15.85
C LEU A 298 -6.13 4.98 16.03
N HIS A 299 -6.95 4.65 15.03
CA HIS A 299 -7.52 3.32 14.88
C HIS A 299 -6.37 2.35 14.59
N ARG A 300 -6.09 1.40 15.50
CA ARG A 300 -4.95 0.49 15.33
C ARG A 300 -5.32 -0.64 14.40
N VAL A 301 -6.18 -1.54 14.86
CA VAL A 301 -6.63 -2.74 14.17
C VAL A 301 -7.92 -3.21 14.85
N ALA A 302 -8.92 -3.60 14.04
CA ALA A 302 -10.05 -4.41 14.52
C ALA A 302 -9.60 -5.88 14.62
N LEU A 303 -9.43 -6.37 15.84
CA LEU A 303 -8.97 -7.74 16.10
C LEU A 303 -10.16 -8.69 16.17
N PRO A 304 -10.13 -9.83 15.45
CA PRO A 304 -11.18 -10.84 15.60
C PRO A 304 -11.16 -11.42 17.02
N MET A 305 -12.33 -11.47 17.65
CA MET A 305 -12.54 -12.16 18.92
C MET A 305 -13.06 -13.55 18.63
N PHE A 306 -12.19 -14.54 18.83
CA PHE A 306 -12.53 -15.94 18.62
C PHE A 306 -13.08 -16.62 19.88
N ASP A 307 -12.70 -16.12 21.05
CA ASP A 307 -13.14 -16.64 22.34
C ASP A 307 -14.42 -15.95 22.82
N ARG A 308 -15.01 -16.49 23.89
CA ARG A 308 -16.11 -15.83 24.62
C ARG A 308 -15.71 -14.40 25.00
N HIS A 309 -16.69 -13.49 24.94
CA HIS A 309 -16.53 -12.05 25.22
C HIS A 309 -16.36 -11.76 26.72
N THR A 310 -15.42 -12.44 27.37
CA THR A 310 -15.08 -12.16 28.76
C THR A 310 -14.10 -10.99 28.81
N ALA A 311 -14.21 -10.19 29.85
CA ALA A 311 -13.26 -9.13 30.17
C ALA A 311 -11.80 -9.61 30.22
N GLU A 312 -11.59 -10.86 30.63
CA GLU A 312 -10.28 -11.50 30.71
C GLU A 312 -9.67 -11.76 29.34
N ASN A 313 -10.44 -12.34 28.43
CA ASN A 313 -10.00 -12.63 27.08
C ASN A 313 -9.68 -11.32 26.33
N MET A 314 -10.53 -10.31 26.48
CA MET A 314 -10.28 -8.97 25.93
C MET A 314 -9.00 -8.36 26.52
N PHE A 315 -8.79 -8.45 27.83
CA PHE A 315 -7.58 -7.94 28.47
C PHE A 315 -6.32 -8.64 27.96
N ASN A 316 -6.33 -9.98 27.91
CA ASN A 316 -5.20 -10.78 27.45
C ASN A 316 -4.85 -10.45 25.99
N MET A 317 -5.86 -10.24 25.14
CA MET A 317 -5.67 -9.81 23.75
C MET A 317 -5.02 -8.42 23.66
N ILE A 318 -5.51 -7.44 24.44
CA ILE A 318 -4.95 -6.09 24.46
C ILE A 318 -3.51 -6.12 25.00
N ALA A 319 -3.28 -6.83 26.10
CA ALA A 319 -1.94 -6.97 26.69
C ALA A 319 -0.97 -7.59 25.68
N LYS A 320 -1.35 -8.70 25.03
CA LYS A 320 -0.54 -9.35 23.99
C LYS A 320 -0.24 -8.42 22.81
N LEU A 321 -1.24 -7.66 22.35
CA LEU A 321 -1.07 -6.64 21.29
C LEU A 321 -0.10 -5.53 21.73
N MET A 322 -0.29 -5.00 22.94
CA MET A 322 0.49 -3.88 23.47
C MET A 322 1.92 -4.31 23.79
N ASP A 323 2.13 -5.49 24.36
CA ASP A 323 3.45 -6.05 24.66
C ASP A 323 4.26 -6.25 23.37
N ALA A 324 3.61 -6.68 22.28
CA ALA A 324 4.26 -6.80 20.97
C ALA A 324 4.61 -5.45 20.32
N LEU A 325 3.90 -4.38 20.64
CA LEU A 325 4.15 -3.04 20.09
C LEU A 325 5.13 -2.23 20.94
N PHE A 326 4.94 -2.25 22.25
CA PHE A 326 5.74 -1.52 23.22
C PHE A 326 5.60 -2.19 24.60
N PRO A 327 6.55 -3.05 25.02
CA PRO A 327 6.46 -3.82 26.27
C PRO A 327 6.20 -2.97 27.53
N ASN A 328 6.75 -1.76 27.59
CA ASN A 328 6.63 -0.85 28.73
C ASN A 328 5.34 0.01 28.69
N TRP A 329 4.31 -0.42 27.95
CA TRP A 329 3.07 0.35 27.77
C TRP A 329 2.34 0.65 29.09
N ARG A 330 2.49 -0.20 30.10
CA ARG A 330 1.87 -0.03 31.43
C ARG A 330 2.32 1.23 32.15
N ALA A 331 3.55 1.69 31.89
CA ALA A 331 4.12 2.91 32.46
C ALA A 331 3.56 4.20 31.82
N LYS A 332 3.06 4.10 30.58
CA LYS A 332 2.57 5.24 29.78
C LYS A 332 1.06 5.33 29.67
N LEU A 333 0.32 4.37 30.23
CA LEU A 333 -1.13 4.37 30.19
C LEU A 333 -1.68 5.39 31.19
N ILE A 334 -2.40 6.40 30.70
CA ILE A 334 -3.01 7.45 31.54
C ILE A 334 -4.53 7.45 31.51
N GLY A 335 -5.15 6.76 30.56
CA GLY A 335 -6.60 6.73 30.46
C GLY A 335 -7.13 5.53 29.70
N VAL A 336 -8.30 5.04 30.12
CA VAL A 336 -9.06 4.01 29.42
C VAL A 336 -10.50 4.46 29.32
N SER A 337 -11.05 4.40 28.11
CA SER A 337 -12.47 4.67 27.85
C SER A 337 -13.20 3.43 27.39
N SER A 338 -14.42 3.25 27.90
CA SER A 338 -15.34 2.16 27.55
C SER A 338 -16.75 2.68 27.32
N ASP A 339 -17.52 1.94 26.54
CA ASP A 339 -18.92 2.24 26.21
C ASP A 339 -19.87 2.15 27.42
N GLY A 340 -19.60 1.31 28.42
CA GLY A 340 -20.52 1.13 29.55
C GLY A 340 -20.97 -0.30 29.76
N GLU A 341 -20.67 -1.19 28.82
CA GLU A 341 -21.10 -2.59 28.87
C GLU A 341 -20.48 -3.29 30.11
N ASN A 342 -21.19 -4.26 30.70
CA ASN A 342 -20.81 -4.85 31.99
C ASN A 342 -19.47 -5.61 31.96
N ALA A 343 -19.18 -6.34 30.88
CA ALA A 343 -17.86 -6.94 30.68
C ALA A 343 -16.77 -5.88 30.46
N MET A 344 -17.12 -4.70 29.96
CA MET A 344 -16.18 -3.57 29.84
C MET A 344 -15.97 -2.83 31.18
N THR A 345 -17.04 -2.62 31.96
CA THR A 345 -17.07 -1.69 33.11
C THR A 345 -17.17 -2.32 34.49
N GLY A 346 -17.34 -3.64 34.58
CA GLY A 346 -17.54 -4.34 35.85
C GLY A 346 -16.51 -3.95 36.92
N CYS A 347 -16.98 -3.49 38.08
CA CYS A 347 -16.16 -2.93 39.16
C CYS A 347 -14.99 -3.83 39.57
N HIS A 348 -15.20 -5.15 39.62
CA HIS A 348 -14.19 -6.12 40.07
C HIS A 348 -13.55 -6.96 38.95
N ARG A 349 -14.24 -7.13 37.82
CA ARG A 349 -13.84 -8.08 36.76
C ARG A 349 -13.86 -7.50 35.35
N GLY A 350 -14.29 -6.25 35.17
CA GLY A 350 -14.41 -5.61 33.86
C GLY A 350 -13.07 -5.32 33.22
N LEU A 351 -13.07 -5.19 31.89
CA LEU A 351 -11.87 -4.93 31.10
C LEU A 351 -11.11 -3.68 31.58
N VAL A 352 -11.85 -2.60 31.84
CA VAL A 352 -11.26 -1.34 32.31
C VAL A 352 -10.58 -1.54 33.66
N THR A 353 -11.22 -2.24 34.60
CA THR A 353 -10.62 -2.54 35.91
C THR A 353 -9.32 -3.34 35.74
N ARG A 354 -9.31 -4.35 34.86
CA ARG A 354 -8.10 -5.15 34.60
C ARG A 354 -6.96 -4.31 34.01
N LEU A 355 -7.27 -3.40 33.07
CA LEU A 355 -6.29 -2.47 32.50
C LEU A 355 -5.73 -1.50 33.55
N MET A 356 -6.59 -0.99 34.44
CA MET A 356 -6.16 -0.13 35.55
C MET A 356 -5.25 -0.88 36.53
N SER A 357 -5.61 -2.12 36.91
CA SER A 357 -4.78 -2.94 37.81
C SER A 357 -3.43 -3.32 37.21
N ALA A 358 -3.32 -3.38 35.87
CA ALA A 358 -2.07 -3.66 35.18
C ALA A 358 -1.19 -2.42 34.95
N ALA A 359 -1.74 -1.21 35.07
CA ALA A 359 -1.00 0.02 34.87
C ALA A 359 -0.07 0.30 36.06
N GLU A 360 1.05 0.96 35.79
CA GLU A 360 2.02 1.33 36.84
C GLU A 360 1.53 2.52 37.67
N TYR A 361 0.80 3.44 37.02
CA TYR A 361 0.27 4.66 37.63
C TYR A 361 -1.25 4.69 37.59
N ASN A 362 -1.85 5.61 38.35
CA ASN A 362 -3.30 5.81 38.36
C ASN A 362 -3.81 6.21 36.96
N VAL A 363 -4.80 5.46 36.48
CA VAL A 363 -5.39 5.63 35.15
C VAL A 363 -6.75 6.32 35.25
N LEU A 364 -7.00 7.31 34.40
CA LEU A 364 -8.31 7.94 34.26
C LEU A 364 -9.29 6.97 33.59
N ARG A 365 -10.37 6.65 34.29
CA ARG A 365 -11.48 5.89 33.74
C ARG A 365 -12.53 6.81 33.15
N VAL A 366 -12.86 6.63 31.88
CA VAL A 366 -13.87 7.43 31.17
C VAL A 366 -15.01 6.54 30.68
N TRP A 367 -16.24 6.87 31.08
CA TRP A 367 -17.44 6.25 30.51
C TRP A 367 -17.90 7.08 29.30
N CYS A 368 -18.13 6.42 28.16
CA CYS A 368 -18.53 7.02 26.90
C CYS A 368 -19.78 7.90 27.03
N ALA A 369 -19.62 9.22 26.89
CA ALA A 369 -20.72 10.18 26.95
C ALA A 369 -21.82 9.93 25.89
N PRO A 370 -21.49 9.62 24.61
CA PRO A 370 -22.51 9.22 23.63
C PRO A 370 -23.40 8.05 24.09
N HIS A 371 -22.82 7.03 24.72
CA HIS A 371 -23.58 5.90 25.23
C HIS A 371 -24.46 6.29 26.43
N GLN A 372 -23.96 7.14 27.33
CA GLN A 372 -24.77 7.69 28.42
C GLN A 372 -25.98 8.48 27.89
N ILE A 373 -25.76 9.29 26.85
CA ILE A 373 -26.84 10.04 26.19
C ILE A 373 -27.83 9.09 25.51
N ASP A 374 -27.35 8.04 24.83
CA ASP A 374 -28.19 7.02 24.19
C ASP A 374 -29.07 6.27 25.23
N ILE A 375 -28.53 5.93 26.41
CA ILE A 375 -29.31 5.34 27.50
C ILE A 375 -30.45 6.28 27.91
N ILE A 376 -30.15 7.57 28.15
CA ILE A 376 -31.16 8.56 28.55
C ILE A 376 -32.20 8.77 27.44
N ALA A 377 -31.77 8.82 26.18
CA ALA A 377 -32.64 9.00 25.04
C ALA A 377 -33.60 7.82 24.88
N LYS A 378 -33.12 6.58 25.02
CA LYS A 378 -33.95 5.36 25.00
C LYS A 378 -34.96 5.36 26.13
N GLN A 379 -34.53 5.63 27.37
CA GLN A 379 -35.44 5.73 28.53
C GLN A 379 -36.52 6.79 28.32
N SER A 380 -36.16 7.93 27.73
CA SER A 380 -37.11 9.01 27.45
C SER A 380 -38.10 8.62 26.36
N ALA A 381 -37.66 7.91 25.32
CA ALA A 381 -38.52 7.41 24.25
C ALA A 381 -39.49 6.32 24.75
N ASP A 382 -38.99 5.34 25.50
CA ASP A 382 -39.81 4.28 26.10
C ASP A 382 -40.88 4.86 27.05
N GLY A 383 -40.56 5.97 27.74
CA GLY A 383 -41.50 6.70 28.58
C GLY A 383 -42.60 7.44 27.81
N ILE A 384 -42.36 7.81 26.54
CA ILE A 384 -43.36 8.49 25.67
C ILE A 384 -44.32 7.47 25.06
N ASP A 385 -43.85 6.25 24.75
CA ASP A 385 -44.64 5.21 24.07
C ASP A 385 -45.55 4.37 25.00
N GLY A 386 -45.56 4.63 26.32
CA GLY A 386 -46.63 4.14 27.21
C GLY A 386 -46.20 3.48 28.53
N GLY A 387 -45.39 4.16 29.35
CA GLY A 387 -45.13 3.75 30.74
C GLY A 387 -46.00 4.50 31.76
N ALA A 388 -47.27 4.09 31.91
CA ALA A 388 -48.12 4.34 33.08
C ALA A 388 -48.71 3.02 33.59
#